data_AF-A0A531MB09-F1
#
_entry.id   AF-A0A531MB09-F1
#
_cell.length_a   1.000
_cell.length_b   1.000
_cell.length_c   1.000
_cell.angle_alpha   90.00
_cell.angle_beta   90.00
_cell.angle_gamma   90.00
#
_symmetry.space_group_name_H-M   'P 1'
#
loop_
_entity.id
_entity.type
_entity.pdbx_description
1 polymer ?
#
loop_
_entity_poly.entity_id
_entity_poly.type
_entity_poly.pdbx_seq_one_letter_code
_entity_poly.pdbx_strand_id
1 'polypeptide(L)' 'MKEGWMVMKTRNPSFILRIRDHADKDAERERFLQDMKQVKRLMAA' A
#
# COMPACT_ATOMS: atom_id res chain seq x y z
N MET A 1 29.07 6.12 4.56
CA MET A 1 27.71 6.11 5.15
C MET A 1 27.01 4.91 4.57
N LYS A 2 26.52 3.95 5.37
CA LYS A 2 25.82 2.78 4.80
C LYS A 2 24.52 3.28 4.17
N GLU A 3 24.34 3.02 2.88
CA GLU A 3 23.09 3.23 2.17
C GLU A 3 22.00 2.41 2.88
N GLY A 4 21.01 3.08 3.45
CA GLY A 4 19.90 2.45 4.16
C GLY A 4 18.77 2.09 3.21
N TRP A 5 18.14 0.94 3.42
CA TRP A 5 16.95 0.54 2.66
C TRP A 5 15.71 1.31 3.15
N MET A 6 14.95 1.91 2.24
CA MET A 6 13.62 2.45 2.55
C MET A 6 12.63 1.30 2.67
N VAL A 7 12.18 1.01 3.89
CA VAL A 7 11.17 -0.04 4.17
C VAL A 7 9.79 0.60 4.28
N MET A 8 8.90 0.31 3.33
CA MET A 8 7.50 0.71 3.40
C MET A 8 6.64 -0.46 3.88
N LYS A 9 5.91 -0.27 4.98
CA LYS A 9 4.94 -1.26 5.49
C LYS A 9 3.55 -0.95 4.93
N THR A 10 3.02 -1.83 4.09
CA THR A 10 1.64 -1.81 3.58
C THR A 10 0.87 -3.03 4.08
N ARG A 11 -0.46 -2.96 4.12
CA ARG A 11 -1.29 -4.16 4.28
C ARG A 11 -1.16 -5.07 3.07
N ASN A 12 -1.23 -6.38 3.31
CA ASN A 12 -1.14 -7.38 2.25
C ASN A 12 -2.40 -7.31 1.36
N PRO A 13 -2.28 -7.27 0.02
CA PRO A 13 -3.44 -7.10 -0.87
C PRO A 13 -4.47 -8.24 -0.77
N SER A 14 -4.06 -9.44 -0.36
CA SER A 14 -4.98 -10.55 -0.09
C SER A 14 -5.96 -10.26 1.05
N PHE A 15 -5.67 -9.27 1.90
CA PHE A 15 -6.59 -8.81 2.94
C PHE A 15 -7.86 -8.19 2.34
N ILE A 16 -7.75 -7.40 1.27
CA ILE A 16 -8.89 -6.76 0.56
C ILE A 16 -9.88 -7.81 0.07
N LEU A 17 -9.36 -8.97 -0.37
CA LEU A 17 -10.18 -10.06 -0.91
C LEU A 17 -11.06 -10.73 0.16
N ARG A 18 -10.75 -10.53 1.45
CA ARG A 18 -11.45 -11.15 2.58
C ARG A 18 -12.47 -10.23 3.24
N ILE A 19 -12.52 -8.96 2.84
CA ILE A 19 -13.46 -7.98 3.40
C ILE A 19 -14.85 -8.25 2.81
N ARG A 20 -15.84 -8.43 3.68
CA ARG A 20 -17.23 -8.71 3.31
C ARG A 20 -18.03 -7.45 3.03
N ASP A 21 -17.81 -6.40 3.82
CA ASP A 21 -18.47 -5.12 3.63
C ASP A 21 -17.88 -4.37 2.44
N HIS A 22 -18.74 -3.82 1.59
CA HIS A 22 -18.30 -3.15 0.37
C HIS A 22 -17.60 -1.82 0.66
N ALA A 23 -18.08 -1.05 1.63
CA ALA A 23 -17.49 0.25 1.97
C ALA A 23 -16.10 0.06 2.59
N ASP A 24 -15.94 -0.92 3.48
CA ASP A 24 -14.64 -1.27 4.05
C ASP A 24 -13.66 -1.78 2.99
N LYS A 25 -14.16 -2.54 2.01
CA LYS A 25 -13.34 -3.06 0.91
C LYS A 25 -12.81 -1.93 0.02
N ASP A 26 -13.66 -0.96 -0.29
CA ASP A 26 -13.29 0.19 -1.11
C ASP A 26 -12.33 1.12 -0.36
N ALA A 27 -12.57 1.36 0.93
CA ALA A 27 -11.67 2.13 1.78
C ALA A 27 -10.28 1.46 1.89
N GLU A 28 -10.24 0.13 1.98
CA GLU A 28 -8.98 -0.62 2.02
C GLU A 28 -8.23 -0.56 0.68
N ARG A 29 -8.97 -0.72 -0.41
CA ARG A 29 -8.44 -0.62 -1.76
C ARG A 29 -7.85 0.77 -2.02
N GLU A 30 -8.50 1.82 -1.57
CA GLU A 30 -8.00 3.18 -1.70
C GLU A 30 -6.70 3.39 -0.93
N ARG A 31 -6.62 2.92 0.32
CA ARG A 31 -5.36 2.99 1.11
C ARG A 31 -4.21 2.27 0.42
N PHE A 32 -4.46 1.04 -0.07
CA PHE A 32 -3.45 0.29 -0.82
C PHE A 32 -2.99 1.03 -2.09
N LEU A 33 -3.92 1.67 -2.80
CA LEU A 33 -3.58 2.46 -3.98
C LEU A 33 -2.70 3.68 -3.64
N GLN A 34 -2.95 4.33 -2.49
CA GLN A 34 -2.11 5.44 -2.02
C GLN A 34 -0.68 4.99 -1.68
N ASP A 35 -0.55 3.83 -1.03
CA ASP A 35 0.75 3.22 -0.73
C ASP A 35 1.54 2.96 -2.03
N MET A 36 0.89 2.39 -3.05
CA MET A 36 1.53 2.14 -4.35
C MET A 36 1.91 3.43 -5.09
N LYS A 37 1.10 4.49 -4.98
CA LYS A 37 1.47 5.82 -5.52
C LYS A 37 2.70 6.38 -4.81
N GLN A 38 2.85 6.14 -3.51
CA GLN A 38 4.03 6.56 -2.76
C GLN A 38 5.28 5.79 -3.18
N VAL A 39 5.18 4.47 -3.34
CA VAL A 39 6.28 3.66 -3.91
C VAL A 39 6.70 4.20 -5.27
N LYS A 40 5.73 4.46 -6.16
CA LYS A 40 6.03 4.99 -7.50
C LYS A 40 6.79 6.32 -7.44
N ARG A 41 6.45 7.22 -6.51
CA ARG A 41 7.17 8.49 -6.33
C ARG A 41 8.60 8.27 -5.83
N LEU A 42 8.79 7.35 -4.88
CA LEU A 42 10.10 7.03 -4.31
C LEU A 42 11.02 6.31 -5.29
N MET A 43 10.46 5.55 -6.24
CA MET A 43 11.22 4.88 -7.30
C MET A 43 11.55 5.77 -8.49
N ALA A 44 10.87 6.92 -8.64
CA ALA A 44 11.10 7.88 -9.71
C ALA A 44 12.12 8.97 -9.34
N ALA A 45 12.67 8.92 -8.12
CA ALA A 45 13.76 9.75 -7.62
C ALA A 45 15.10 9.03 -7.83
#